data_AF-A0A3D1V4X8-F1
#
_entry.id   AF-A0A3D1V4X8-F1
#
_cell.length_a   1.000
_cell.length_b   1.000
_cell.length_c   1.000
_cell.angle_alpha   90.00
_cell.angle_beta   90.00
_cell.angle_gamma   90.00
#
_symmetry.space_group_name_H-M   'P 1'
#
loop_
_entity.id
_entity.type
_entity.pdbx_description
1 polymer ?
#
loop_
_entity_poly.entity_id
_entity_poly.type
_entity_poly.pdbx_seq_one_letter_code
_entity_poly.pdbx_strand_id
1 'polypeptide(L)'
;MDPVIVPSLDVLVRNSPQIYIGTVVTRGGIVNMARDVDDHSKPDDHIFHLGQTYGVAVERYLTERGPEMLYGVQLEGVLSVEDGNVPAELSPSMVAQARAQFSEYTPMRIGQRYLFFTRPIEGFDPSSNLVATAAGHPWRFTLPVDGQAQPDTFWPEARSVIPAMPSADLVRIVEQLIAGDGAESRETPVPVAPTPPSVDPTGSLVDPIIVGSLEQLVDVSPFIFIGTVIAPGEIVNLARDVTNHSQPDSQRFHLGQVYEVSVEGYLKGQGPSVLPVVQMEGRSASGDRPATPPTTQAEIAAMKAQFGAIPLVAGQRYVFFVRPLEDFDAGREYMATSYGHPWWFTLPVDGMAEAGSQYPEAVAAFPPETASAFVTRIQELVENEH
;
A
#
# COMPACT_ATOMS: atom_id res chain seq x y z
N MET A 1 13.11 1.70 -0.65
CA MET A 1 12.10 0.98 -1.45
C MET A 1 10.77 1.23 -0.76
N ASP A 2 9.90 2.02 -1.37
CA ASP A 2 8.58 2.24 -0.81
C ASP A 2 7.78 0.94 -0.83
N PRO A 3 7.00 0.64 0.22
CA PRO A 3 6.11 -0.52 0.21
C PRO A 3 5.08 -0.33 -0.91
N VAL A 4 5.21 -1.12 -1.97
CA VAL A 4 4.17 -1.19 -3.00
C VAL A 4 3.14 -2.19 -2.51
N ILE A 5 2.01 -1.67 -2.02
CA ILE A 5 0.86 -2.47 -1.63
C ILE A 5 0.14 -2.88 -2.90
N VAL A 6 -0.14 -4.17 -3.03
CA VAL A 6 -0.69 -4.76 -4.24
C VAL A 6 -2.13 -5.21 -3.95
N PRO A 7 -3.15 -4.42 -4.33
CA PRO A 7 -4.54 -4.68 -3.99
C PRO A 7 -5.20 -5.77 -4.86
N SER A 8 -4.51 -6.26 -5.89
CA SER A 8 -5.02 -7.32 -6.77
C SER A 8 -3.90 -7.99 -7.57
N LEU A 9 -4.21 -9.15 -8.13
CA LEU A 9 -3.29 -9.84 -9.04
C LEU A 9 -3.01 -9.04 -10.33
N ASP A 10 -3.98 -8.26 -10.82
CA ASP A 10 -3.79 -7.36 -11.98
C ASP A 10 -2.75 -6.27 -11.68
N VAL A 11 -2.85 -5.61 -10.53
CA VAL A 11 -1.86 -4.60 -10.13
C VAL A 11 -0.48 -5.26 -9.97
N LEU A 12 -0.41 -6.48 -9.46
CA LEU A 12 0.86 -7.22 -9.36
C LEU A 12 1.47 -7.48 -10.73
N VAL A 13 0.66 -7.94 -11.69
CA VAL A 13 1.08 -8.20 -13.07
C VAL A 13 1.60 -6.91 -13.72
N ARG A 14 0.84 -5.81 -13.63
CA ARG A 14 1.22 -4.53 -14.25
C ARG A 14 2.51 -3.93 -13.67
N ASN A 15 2.77 -4.15 -12.38
CA ASN A 15 3.97 -3.65 -11.70
C ASN A 15 5.17 -4.61 -11.77
N SER A 16 5.02 -5.75 -12.47
CA SER A 16 6.05 -6.78 -12.56
C SER A 16 6.52 -6.93 -13.99
N PRO A 17 7.57 -6.21 -14.42
CA PRO A 17 8.13 -6.37 -15.76
C PRO A 17 8.63 -7.80 -16.02
N GLN A 18 8.96 -8.54 -14.95
CA GLN A 18 9.37 -9.94 -15.07
C GLN A 18 8.54 -10.84 -14.14
N ILE A 19 7.85 -11.80 -14.75
CA ILE A 19 7.01 -12.81 -14.08
C ILE A 19 7.45 -14.18 -14.55
N TYR A 20 7.77 -15.07 -13.61
CA TYR A 20 8.30 -16.39 -13.93
C TYR A 20 7.98 -17.42 -12.85
N ILE A 21 8.06 -18.68 -13.23
CA ILE A 21 7.96 -19.83 -12.35
C ILE A 21 9.36 -20.41 -12.19
N GLY A 22 9.75 -20.70 -10.96
CA GLY A 22 11.05 -21.30 -10.68
C GLY A 22 11.14 -21.95 -9.31
N THR A 23 12.22 -22.70 -9.12
CA THR A 23 12.53 -23.38 -7.86
C THR A 23 13.77 -22.76 -7.23
N VAL A 24 13.68 -22.43 -5.94
CA VAL A 24 14.82 -21.89 -5.19
C VAL A 24 15.82 -23.01 -4.97
N VAL A 25 17.02 -22.90 -5.52
CA VAL A 25 18.04 -23.96 -5.47
C VAL A 25 19.18 -23.66 -4.51
N THR A 26 19.46 -22.37 -4.26
CA THR A 26 20.54 -21.95 -3.37
C THR A 26 20.16 -20.73 -2.54
N ARG A 27 20.73 -20.64 -1.34
CA ARG A 27 20.79 -19.41 -0.55
C ARG A 27 22.17 -18.81 -0.74
N GLY A 28 22.24 -17.61 -1.31
CA GLY A 28 23.48 -16.92 -1.64
C GLY A 28 24.00 -16.02 -0.52
N GLY A 29 24.78 -15.02 -0.90
CA GLY A 29 25.33 -14.02 0.02
C GLY A 29 24.31 -12.96 0.46
N ILE A 30 24.79 -12.03 1.28
CA ILE A 30 24.06 -10.86 1.75
C ILE A 30 24.55 -9.62 1.00
N VAL A 31 23.62 -8.75 0.62
CA VAL A 31 23.89 -7.46 -0.02
C VAL A 31 23.23 -6.33 0.77
N ASN A 32 23.81 -5.12 0.71
CA ASN A 32 23.12 -3.94 1.20
C ASN A 32 22.07 -3.51 0.16
N MET A 33 20.80 -3.50 0.55
CA MET A 33 19.68 -3.00 -0.26
C MET A 33 19.37 -1.52 -0.03
N ALA A 34 19.99 -0.88 0.97
CA ALA A 34 19.86 0.54 1.18
C ALA A 34 20.65 1.27 0.08
N ARG A 35 20.19 2.45 -0.29
CA ARG A 35 20.76 3.25 -1.38
C ARG A 35 21.01 4.65 -0.89
N ASP A 36 22.18 5.16 -1.22
CA ASP A 36 22.59 6.51 -0.89
C ASP A 36 21.60 7.48 -1.55
N VAL A 37 21.09 8.43 -0.76
CA VAL A 37 20.06 9.40 -1.20
C VAL A 37 20.57 10.38 -2.24
N ASP A 38 21.87 10.64 -2.27
CA ASP A 38 22.54 11.51 -3.23
C ASP A 38 23.03 10.73 -4.47
N ASP A 39 23.30 9.42 -4.32
CA ASP A 39 23.70 8.53 -5.40
C ASP A 39 23.08 7.13 -5.29
N HIS A 40 21.88 6.97 -5.87
CA HIS A 40 21.14 5.71 -5.89
C HIS A 40 21.92 4.54 -6.54
N SER A 41 23.03 4.76 -7.24
CA SER A 41 23.86 3.68 -7.77
C SER A 41 24.76 3.01 -6.73
N LYS A 42 24.87 3.61 -5.54
CA LYS A 42 25.74 3.14 -4.46
C LYS A 42 24.92 2.66 -3.26
N PRO A 43 25.44 1.68 -2.50
CA PRO A 43 24.86 1.35 -1.22
C PRO A 43 24.98 2.54 -0.26
N ASP A 44 23.96 2.74 0.56
CA ASP A 44 24.00 3.70 1.67
C ASP A 44 25.07 3.25 2.69
N ASP A 45 25.92 4.18 3.14
CA ASP A 45 27.00 3.91 4.10
C ASP A 45 26.58 4.09 5.56
N HIS A 46 25.36 4.59 5.83
CA HIS A 46 24.81 4.78 7.16
C HIS A 46 23.74 3.73 7.52
N ILE A 47 23.06 3.17 6.52
CA ILE A 47 21.97 2.21 6.68
C ILE A 47 22.32 0.91 5.98
N PHE A 48 22.11 -0.22 6.67
CA PHE A 48 22.20 -1.53 6.03
C PHE A 48 20.85 -2.23 6.00
N HIS A 49 20.23 -2.28 4.83
CA HIS A 49 19.08 -3.14 4.57
C HIS A 49 19.58 -4.50 4.13
N LEU A 50 19.39 -5.52 4.96
CA LEU A 50 19.93 -6.85 4.76
C LEU A 50 19.16 -7.59 3.66
N GLY A 51 19.72 -7.58 2.46
CA GLY A 51 19.22 -8.34 1.32
C GLY A 51 19.83 -9.73 1.27
N GLN A 52 19.05 -10.77 1.55
CA GLN A 52 19.46 -12.14 1.31
C GLN A 52 19.24 -12.50 -0.17
N THR A 53 20.31 -12.93 -0.83
CA THR A 53 20.22 -13.43 -2.21
C THR A 53 19.80 -14.89 -2.24
N TYR A 54 18.99 -15.27 -3.23
CA TYR A 54 18.50 -16.62 -3.47
C TYR A 54 18.65 -16.95 -4.95
N GLY A 55 19.33 -18.06 -5.22
CA GLY A 55 19.43 -18.57 -6.58
C GLY A 55 18.16 -19.34 -6.95
N VAL A 56 17.53 -18.93 -8.05
CA VAL A 56 16.28 -19.51 -8.55
C VAL A 56 16.50 -20.08 -9.93
N ALA A 57 16.37 -21.40 -10.05
CA ALA A 57 16.35 -22.09 -11.34
C ALA A 57 14.99 -21.82 -11.99
N VAL A 58 15.01 -21.10 -13.11
CA VAL A 58 13.78 -20.69 -13.81
C VAL A 58 13.30 -21.84 -14.68
N GLU A 59 12.05 -22.24 -14.48
CA GLU A 59 11.40 -23.29 -15.26
C GLU A 59 10.66 -22.69 -16.46
N ARG A 60 10.05 -21.52 -16.27
CA ARG A 60 9.20 -20.89 -17.27
C ARG A 60 9.07 -19.38 -17.02
N TYR A 61 9.29 -18.58 -18.05
CA TYR A 61 8.88 -17.17 -18.07
C TYR A 61 7.42 -17.06 -18.54
N LEU A 62 6.63 -16.25 -17.83
CA LEU A 62 5.28 -15.85 -18.25
C LEU A 62 5.29 -14.51 -19.01
N THR A 63 6.32 -13.69 -18.78
CA THR A 63 6.64 -12.48 -19.53
C THR A 63 7.81 -12.75 -20.50
N GLU A 64 8.57 -11.71 -20.86
CA GLU A 64 9.78 -11.83 -21.69
C GLU A 64 10.76 -12.88 -21.17
N ARG A 65 11.41 -13.58 -22.10
CA ARG A 65 12.43 -14.58 -21.77
C ARG A 65 13.64 -13.93 -21.09
N GLY A 66 14.17 -14.60 -20.08
CA GLY A 66 15.40 -14.22 -19.40
C GLY A 66 16.38 -15.39 -19.23
N PRO A 67 17.38 -15.26 -18.34
CA PRO A 67 18.35 -16.32 -18.06
C PRO A 67 17.71 -17.56 -17.41
N GLU A 68 18.38 -18.71 -17.49
CA GLU A 68 17.92 -19.94 -16.82
C GLU A 68 18.02 -19.88 -15.29
N MET A 69 18.78 -18.91 -14.77
CA MET A 69 19.02 -18.70 -13.35
C MET A 69 18.88 -17.21 -13.03
N LEU A 70 18.03 -16.89 -12.05
CA LEU A 70 17.87 -15.55 -11.49
C LEU A 70 18.32 -15.52 -10.04
N TYR A 71 18.77 -14.36 -9.58
CA TYR A 71 19.12 -14.13 -8.18
C TYR A 71 18.11 -13.20 -7.55
N GLY A 72 17.11 -13.78 -6.86
CA GLY A 72 16.14 -13.02 -6.10
C GLY A 72 16.77 -12.43 -4.84
N VAL A 73 16.64 -11.12 -4.63
CA VAL A 73 17.08 -10.46 -3.40
C VAL A 73 15.86 -10.14 -2.55
N GLN A 74 15.85 -10.66 -1.32
CA GLN A 74 14.78 -10.44 -0.35
C GLN A 74 15.32 -9.65 0.84
N LEU A 75 14.60 -8.61 1.24
CA LEU A 75 14.86 -7.94 2.51
C LEU A 75 14.53 -8.87 3.67
N GLU A 76 15.51 -9.13 4.54
CA GLU A 76 15.38 -9.98 5.72
C GLU A 76 15.79 -9.28 7.03
N GLY A 77 16.22 -8.03 6.97
CA GLY A 77 16.75 -7.34 8.14
C GLY A 77 17.04 -5.88 7.90
N VAL A 78 17.10 -5.12 8.98
CA VAL A 78 17.61 -3.75 8.99
C VAL A 78 18.63 -3.65 10.10
N LEU A 79 19.78 -3.05 9.81
CA LEU A 79 20.78 -2.71 10.79
C LEU A 79 21.01 -1.20 10.74
N SER A 80 20.67 -0.52 11.83
CA SER A 80 21.05 0.86 12.07
C SER A 80 22.46 0.88 12.65
N VAL A 81 23.34 1.70 12.08
CA VAL A 81 24.73 1.79 12.53
C VAL A 81 24.90 3.11 13.28
N GLU A 82 25.03 3.05 14.61
CA GLU A 82 25.05 4.22 15.49
C GLU A 82 26.21 5.19 15.22
N ASP A 83 27.36 4.68 14.75
CA ASP A 83 28.58 5.46 14.52
C ASP A 83 28.80 5.84 13.03
N GLY A 84 27.77 5.72 12.20
CA GLY A 84 27.72 6.34 10.88
C GLY A 84 28.54 5.67 9.77
N ASN A 85 28.99 4.42 9.94
CA ASN A 85 29.56 3.64 8.82
C ASN A 85 29.20 2.16 8.90
N VAL A 86 28.48 1.67 7.91
CA VAL A 86 28.28 0.25 7.64
C VAL A 86 29.64 -0.45 7.53
N PRO A 87 29.90 -1.51 8.31
CA PRO A 87 31.14 -2.26 8.18
C PRO A 87 31.29 -2.86 6.78
N ALA A 88 32.52 -2.84 6.25
CA ALA A 88 32.84 -3.45 4.95
C ALA A 88 32.50 -4.96 4.91
N GLU A 89 32.56 -5.65 6.05
CA GLU A 89 32.17 -7.04 6.20
C GLU A 89 31.19 -7.20 7.37
N LEU A 90 30.08 -7.89 7.15
CA LEU A 90 29.12 -8.21 8.21
C LEU A 90 29.49 -9.53 8.89
N SER A 91 29.67 -9.46 10.22
CA SER A 91 29.83 -10.68 11.02
C SER A 91 28.51 -11.46 11.13
N PRO A 92 28.55 -12.78 11.36
CA PRO A 92 27.34 -13.59 11.56
C PRO A 92 26.41 -13.09 12.68
N SER A 93 26.98 -12.51 13.75
CA SER A 93 26.20 -11.93 14.85
C SER A 93 25.44 -10.67 14.43
N MET A 94 26.03 -9.82 13.59
CA MET A 94 25.35 -8.62 13.07
C MET A 94 24.21 -8.99 12.13
N VAL A 95 24.42 -10.00 11.29
CA VAL A 95 23.36 -10.57 10.42
C VAL A 95 22.22 -11.12 11.26
N ALA A 96 22.52 -11.86 12.33
CA ALA A 96 21.51 -12.39 13.23
C ALA A 96 20.74 -11.27 13.96
N GLN A 97 21.44 -10.22 14.40
CA GLN A 97 20.84 -9.05 15.03
C GLN A 97 19.89 -8.32 14.07
N ALA A 98 20.34 -8.03 12.84
CA ALA A 98 19.52 -7.35 11.84
C ALA A 98 18.23 -8.11 11.52
N ARG A 99 18.30 -9.44 11.45
CA ARG A 99 17.12 -10.32 11.30
C ARG A 99 16.22 -10.29 12.52
N ALA A 100 16.79 -10.31 13.73
CA ALA A 100 16.02 -10.29 14.96
C ALA A 100 15.26 -8.96 15.15
N GLN A 101 15.79 -7.85 14.62
CA GLN A 101 15.15 -6.52 14.66
C GLN A 101 14.06 -6.36 13.59
N PHE A 102 14.00 -7.25 12.60
CA PHE A 102 13.04 -7.18 11.50
C PHE A 102 12.12 -8.39 11.54
N SER A 103 10.94 -8.26 12.15
CA SER A 103 9.96 -9.35 12.23
C SER A 103 9.14 -9.54 10.95
N GLU A 104 9.25 -8.62 10.00
CA GLU A 104 8.37 -8.46 8.85
C GLU A 104 8.93 -9.14 7.58
N TYR A 105 9.27 -10.43 7.68
CA TYR A 105 9.68 -11.20 6.51
C TYR A 105 9.40 -12.69 6.61
N THR A 106 9.23 -13.34 5.46
CA THR A 106 9.18 -14.81 5.33
C THR A 106 10.34 -15.26 4.44
N PRO A 107 11.34 -16.02 4.92
CA PRO A 107 12.46 -16.46 4.09
C PRO A 107 12.01 -17.37 2.93
N MET A 108 12.70 -17.30 1.79
CA MET A 108 12.52 -18.30 0.73
C MET A 108 13.02 -19.67 1.17
N ARG A 109 12.28 -20.73 0.80
CA ARG A 109 12.63 -22.12 1.13
C ARG A 109 13.37 -22.78 -0.04
N ILE A 110 14.53 -23.37 0.23
CA ILE A 110 15.27 -24.17 -0.77
C ILE A 110 14.43 -25.39 -1.16
N GLY A 111 14.40 -25.70 -2.46
CA GLY A 111 13.58 -26.76 -3.05
C GLY A 111 12.12 -26.39 -3.25
N GLN A 112 11.68 -25.22 -2.78
CA GLN A 112 10.31 -24.76 -2.98
C GLN A 112 10.17 -24.11 -4.35
N ARG A 113 9.14 -24.55 -5.05
CA ARG A 113 8.67 -23.97 -6.31
C ARG A 113 7.75 -22.79 -6.04
N TYR A 114 7.94 -21.71 -6.79
CA TYR A 114 7.20 -20.47 -6.66
C TYR A 114 6.81 -19.90 -8.03
N LEU A 115 5.73 -19.13 -8.03
CA LEU A 115 5.46 -18.09 -9.04
C LEU A 115 6.00 -16.78 -8.49
N PHE A 116 6.87 -16.11 -9.25
CA PHE A 116 7.53 -14.86 -8.88
C PHE A 116 7.02 -13.69 -9.73
N PHE A 117 6.86 -12.56 -9.05
CA PHE A 117 6.55 -11.25 -9.59
C PHE A 117 7.72 -10.35 -9.19
N THR A 118 8.43 -9.80 -10.16
CA THR A 118 9.72 -9.16 -9.88
C THR A 118 9.96 -7.93 -10.72
N ARG A 119 10.86 -7.09 -10.20
CA ARG A 119 11.37 -5.89 -10.87
C ARG A 119 12.89 -5.83 -10.71
N PRO A 120 13.60 -5.23 -11.68
CA PRO A 120 15.02 -4.94 -11.51
C PRO A 120 15.27 -4.14 -10.24
N ILE A 121 16.39 -4.39 -9.57
CA ILE A 121 16.76 -3.60 -8.40
C ILE A 121 17.48 -2.34 -8.87
N GLU A 122 16.87 -1.18 -8.61
CA GLU A 122 17.49 0.10 -8.93
C GLU A 122 18.84 0.25 -8.19
N GLY A 123 19.84 0.78 -8.89
CA GLY A 123 21.15 1.00 -8.31
C GLY A 123 21.99 -0.26 -8.11
N PHE A 124 21.62 -1.38 -8.72
CA PHE A 124 22.49 -2.54 -8.87
C PHE A 124 22.95 -2.65 -10.32
N ASP A 125 24.08 -3.34 -10.55
CA ASP A 125 24.55 -3.64 -11.89
C ASP A 125 23.47 -4.41 -12.67
N PRO A 126 22.95 -3.86 -13.78
CA PRO A 126 21.91 -4.53 -14.57
C PRO A 126 22.33 -5.91 -15.11
N SER A 127 23.64 -6.17 -15.23
CA SER A 127 24.17 -7.46 -15.69
C SER A 127 24.20 -8.56 -14.60
N SER A 128 23.92 -8.20 -13.35
CA SER A 128 24.00 -9.13 -12.20
C SER A 128 22.86 -10.16 -12.13
N ASN A 129 21.85 -10.08 -13.00
CA ASN A 129 20.62 -10.88 -12.96
C ASN A 129 19.92 -10.82 -11.58
N LEU A 130 20.14 -9.74 -10.82
CA LEU A 130 19.50 -9.50 -9.54
C LEU A 130 18.11 -8.91 -9.75
N VAL A 131 17.13 -9.53 -9.11
CA VAL A 131 15.74 -9.07 -9.15
C VAL A 131 15.22 -8.89 -7.73
N ALA A 132 14.48 -7.82 -7.50
CA ALA A 132 13.89 -7.55 -6.21
C ALA A 132 12.62 -8.39 -6.05
N THR A 133 12.58 -9.16 -4.97
CA THR A 133 11.33 -9.55 -4.34
C THR A 133 11.14 -8.57 -3.19
N ALA A 134 10.30 -7.55 -3.39
CA ALA A 134 10.26 -6.42 -2.45
C ALA A 134 9.88 -6.87 -1.03
N ALA A 135 10.20 -6.03 -0.04
CA ALA A 135 9.75 -6.23 1.34
C ALA A 135 8.22 -6.11 1.44
N GLY A 136 7.60 -6.72 2.45
CA GLY A 136 6.19 -6.46 2.79
C GLY A 136 5.14 -7.38 2.14
N HIS A 137 5.20 -7.57 0.83
CA HIS A 137 4.04 -8.02 0.04
C HIS A 137 4.30 -9.32 -0.74
N PRO A 138 3.26 -10.04 -1.21
CA PRO A 138 3.48 -11.30 -1.92
C PRO A 138 3.97 -11.05 -3.36
N TRP A 139 5.26 -10.80 -3.49
CA TRP A 139 6.00 -10.89 -4.76
C TRP A 139 6.21 -12.33 -5.21
N ARG A 140 5.72 -13.29 -4.41
CA ARG A 140 5.76 -14.70 -4.76
C ARG A 140 4.61 -15.49 -4.14
N PHE A 141 4.27 -16.57 -4.82
CA PHE A 141 3.27 -17.55 -4.40
C PHE A 141 3.93 -18.92 -4.36
N THR A 142 3.73 -19.69 -3.29
CA THR A 142 4.11 -21.11 -3.36
C THR A 142 3.32 -21.77 -4.47
N LEU A 143 3.98 -22.58 -5.30
CA LEU A 143 3.35 -23.15 -6.50
C LEU A 143 3.51 -24.68 -6.55
N PRO A 144 2.91 -25.42 -5.59
CA PRO A 144 2.95 -26.88 -5.58
C PRO A 144 2.31 -27.47 -6.84
N VAL A 145 2.81 -28.60 -7.34
CA VAL A 145 2.36 -29.23 -8.59
C VAL A 145 0.87 -29.58 -8.55
N ASP A 146 0.44 -30.28 -7.49
CA ASP A 146 -0.95 -30.75 -7.31
C ASP A 146 -1.64 -30.09 -6.11
N GLY A 147 -1.29 -28.83 -5.82
CA GLY A 147 -1.75 -28.14 -4.62
C GLY A 147 -2.36 -26.78 -4.87
N GLN A 148 -2.65 -26.10 -3.76
CA GLN A 148 -3.13 -24.73 -3.76
C GLN A 148 -1.92 -23.78 -3.76
N ALA A 149 -1.89 -22.88 -4.73
CA ALA A 149 -1.03 -21.73 -4.68
C ALA A 149 -1.53 -20.74 -3.64
N GLN A 150 -0.62 -20.11 -2.91
CA GLN A 150 -0.94 -19.14 -1.89
C GLN A 150 0.18 -18.10 -1.78
N PRO A 151 -0.14 -16.85 -1.41
CA PRO A 151 0.84 -15.83 -1.05
C PRO A 151 1.86 -16.36 -0.04
N ASP A 152 3.17 -16.29 -0.36
CA ASP A 152 4.25 -16.61 0.59
C ASP A 152 4.83 -15.30 1.16
N THR A 153 4.07 -14.71 2.08
CA THR A 153 4.38 -13.44 2.74
C THR A 153 4.09 -13.53 4.24
N PHE A 154 4.70 -12.62 5.01
CA PHE A 154 4.39 -12.46 6.44
C PHE A 154 3.08 -11.69 6.66
N TRP A 155 2.58 -10.99 5.64
CA TRP A 155 1.38 -10.16 5.72
C TRP A 155 0.10 -11.04 5.63
N PRO A 156 -0.65 -11.24 6.74
CA PRO A 156 -1.79 -12.15 6.74
C PRO A 156 -2.90 -11.78 5.76
N GLU A 157 -3.16 -10.49 5.58
CA GLU A 157 -4.20 -9.92 4.73
C GLU A 157 -3.95 -10.15 3.24
N ALA A 158 -2.71 -10.46 2.84
CA ALA A 158 -2.41 -10.84 1.47
C ALA A 158 -3.27 -12.04 1.01
N ARG A 159 -3.63 -12.94 1.95
CA ARG A 159 -4.48 -14.11 1.67
C ARG A 159 -5.96 -13.77 1.54
N SER A 160 -6.43 -12.66 2.10
CA SER A 160 -7.80 -12.19 1.86
C SER A 160 -7.91 -11.49 0.50
N VAL A 161 -6.84 -10.81 0.06
CA VAL A 161 -6.81 -10.15 -1.25
C VAL A 161 -6.62 -11.16 -2.39
N ILE A 162 -5.71 -12.10 -2.24
CA ILE A 162 -5.44 -13.16 -3.23
C ILE A 162 -5.58 -14.51 -2.53
N PRO A 163 -6.79 -15.10 -2.49
CA PRO A 163 -7.04 -16.34 -1.78
C PRO A 163 -6.28 -17.51 -2.40
N ALA A 164 -6.07 -18.54 -1.58
CA ALA A 164 -5.48 -19.76 -2.07
C ALA A 164 -6.37 -20.38 -3.17
N MET A 165 -5.74 -20.79 -4.26
CA MET A 165 -6.43 -21.38 -5.42
C MET A 165 -5.53 -22.43 -6.08
N PRO A 166 -6.05 -23.36 -6.90
CA PRO A 166 -5.22 -24.36 -7.57
C PRO A 166 -4.07 -23.70 -8.34
N SER A 167 -2.85 -24.25 -8.22
CA SER A 167 -1.66 -23.66 -8.88
C SER A 167 -1.84 -23.43 -10.37
N ALA A 168 -2.52 -24.35 -11.06
CA ALA A 168 -2.82 -24.23 -12.48
C ALA A 168 -3.76 -23.05 -12.79
N ASP A 169 -4.75 -22.79 -11.92
CA ASP A 169 -5.69 -21.68 -12.08
C ASP A 169 -4.99 -20.33 -11.88
N LEU A 170 -4.15 -20.21 -10.85
CA LEU A 170 -3.38 -18.97 -10.63
C LEU A 170 -2.53 -18.63 -11.85
N VAL A 171 -1.77 -19.60 -12.37
CA VAL A 171 -0.92 -19.40 -13.55
C VAL A 171 -1.76 -18.99 -14.76
N ARG A 172 -2.89 -19.65 -15.00
CA ARG A 172 -3.80 -19.31 -16.10
C ARG A 172 -4.35 -17.88 -15.99
N ILE A 173 -4.75 -17.44 -14.79
CA ILE A 173 -5.26 -16.08 -14.57
C ILE A 173 -4.16 -15.06 -14.86
N VAL A 174 -2.93 -15.31 -14.38
CA VAL A 174 -1.78 -14.43 -14.65
C VAL A 174 -1.48 -14.33 -16.14
N GLU A 175 -1.50 -15.45 -16.86
CA GLU A 175 -1.32 -15.46 -18.32
C GLU A 175 -2.41 -14.65 -19.05
N GLN A 176 -3.67 -14.76 -18.61
CA GLN A 176 -4.78 -13.97 -19.17
C GLN A 176 -4.59 -12.47 -18.93
N LEU A 177 -4.15 -12.08 -17.73
CA LEU A 177 -3.85 -10.69 -17.40
C LEU A 177 -2.69 -10.14 -18.23
N ILE A 178 -1.62 -10.93 -18.44
CA ILE A 178 -0.48 -10.54 -19.29
C ILE A 178 -0.90 -10.36 -20.75
N ALA A 179 -1.77 -11.25 -21.26
CA ALA A 179 -2.25 -11.19 -22.64
C ALA A 179 -3.14 -9.97 -22.93
N GLY A 180 -3.61 -9.25 -21.91
CA GLY A 180 -4.55 -8.15 -22.06
C GLY A 180 -5.99 -8.59 -22.33
N ASP A 181 -6.27 -9.90 -22.29
CA ASP A 181 -7.60 -10.50 -22.52
C ASP A 181 -8.55 -10.36 -21.31
N GLY A 182 -8.21 -9.49 -20.34
CA GLY A 182 -8.95 -9.30 -19.09
C GLY A 182 -9.86 -8.07 -19.02
N ALA A 183 -10.11 -7.37 -20.13
CA ALA A 183 -10.90 -6.14 -20.12
C ALA A 183 -12.39 -6.30 -20.44
N GLU A 184 -12.90 -7.51 -20.72
CA GLU A 184 -14.35 -7.73 -20.81
C GLU A 184 -14.78 -9.05 -20.12
N SER A 185 -15.44 -8.88 -18.98
CA SER A 185 -16.42 -9.80 -18.39
C SER A 185 -16.13 -11.29 -18.43
N ARG A 186 -15.41 -11.77 -17.42
CA ARG A 186 -15.73 -13.08 -16.83
C ARG A 186 -15.90 -12.93 -15.33
N GLU A 187 -17.16 -13.03 -14.91
CA GLU A 187 -17.55 -13.32 -13.53
C GLU A 187 -16.61 -14.39 -12.97
N THR A 188 -15.81 -14.00 -11.99
CA THR A 188 -15.16 -14.94 -11.10
C THR A 188 -16.26 -15.81 -10.47
N PRO A 189 -16.10 -17.15 -10.39
CA PRO A 189 -17.03 -17.97 -9.61
C PRO A 189 -17.03 -17.43 -8.19
N VAL A 190 -18.20 -17.02 -7.70
CA VAL A 190 -18.42 -16.53 -6.34
C VAL A 190 -17.76 -17.50 -5.36
N PRO A 191 -16.68 -17.10 -4.65
CA PRO A 191 -16.17 -17.88 -3.54
C PRO A 191 -17.29 -17.96 -2.50
N VAL A 192 -17.61 -19.17 -2.04
CA VAL A 192 -18.49 -19.38 -0.89
C VAL A 192 -18.02 -18.43 0.22
N ALA A 193 -18.92 -17.56 0.66
CA ALA A 193 -18.64 -16.47 1.59
C ALA A 193 -17.70 -16.93 2.72
N PRO A 194 -16.47 -16.38 2.81
CA PRO A 194 -15.68 -16.59 4.00
C PRO A 194 -16.46 -15.99 5.17
N THR A 195 -16.51 -16.73 6.27
CA THR A 195 -16.92 -16.18 7.57
C THR A 195 -16.10 -14.91 7.80
N PRO A 196 -16.71 -13.79 8.22
CA PRO A 196 -15.99 -12.53 8.37
C PRO A 196 -14.73 -12.76 9.20
N PRO A 197 -13.55 -12.31 8.73
CA PRO A 197 -12.32 -12.47 9.47
C PRO A 197 -12.49 -11.82 10.84
N SER A 198 -12.12 -12.55 11.89
CA SER A 198 -11.89 -11.96 13.20
C SER A 198 -10.81 -10.89 13.03
N VAL A 199 -11.19 -9.64 13.25
CA VAL A 199 -10.32 -8.47 13.18
C VAL A 199 -9.12 -8.70 14.10
N ASP A 200 -7.90 -8.68 13.55
CA ASP A 200 -6.65 -8.70 14.31
C ASP A 200 -6.35 -7.27 14.80
N PRO A 201 -6.26 -7.00 16.11
CA PRO A 201 -6.31 -5.63 16.66
C PRO A 201 -4.93 -4.97 16.72
N THR A 202 -4.19 -4.87 15.61
CA THR A 202 -2.87 -4.18 15.60
C THR A 202 -2.72 -3.07 14.56
N GLY A 203 -3.74 -2.80 13.74
CA GLY A 203 -3.73 -1.76 12.70
C GLY A 203 -4.08 -0.34 13.18
N SER A 204 -3.49 0.66 12.52
CA SER A 204 -3.91 2.05 12.61
C SER A 204 -5.35 2.16 12.09
N LEU A 205 -6.22 2.97 12.69
CA LEU A 205 -7.60 3.17 12.18
C LEU A 205 -7.66 3.79 10.76
N VAL A 206 -6.50 4.14 10.20
CA VAL A 206 -6.32 4.58 8.82
C VAL A 206 -5.30 3.67 8.12
N ASP A 207 -5.55 2.37 8.12
CA ASP A 207 -4.76 1.45 7.29
C ASP A 207 -4.84 1.90 5.82
N PRO A 208 -3.73 1.86 5.07
CA PRO A 208 -3.71 2.29 3.68
C PRO A 208 -4.60 1.38 2.84
N ILE A 209 -5.81 1.84 2.56
CA ILE A 209 -6.67 1.21 1.56
C ILE A 209 -6.25 1.80 0.21
N ILE A 210 -5.60 0.96 -0.59
CA ILE A 210 -5.21 1.31 -1.95
C ILE A 210 -6.32 0.86 -2.91
N VAL A 211 -6.86 1.80 -3.66
CA VAL A 211 -7.83 1.55 -4.74
C VAL A 211 -7.23 1.96 -6.08
N GLY A 212 -7.42 1.13 -7.09
CA GLY A 212 -6.92 1.34 -8.44
C GLY A 212 -7.99 1.73 -9.47
N SER A 213 -9.26 1.83 -9.05
CA SER A 213 -10.35 2.20 -9.94
C SER A 213 -11.50 2.87 -9.18
N LEU A 214 -12.40 3.51 -9.92
CA LEU A 214 -13.59 4.16 -9.34
C LEU A 214 -14.56 3.14 -8.75
N GLU A 215 -14.69 1.98 -9.39
CA GLU A 215 -15.51 0.85 -8.94
C GLU A 215 -15.05 0.35 -7.57
N GLN A 216 -13.74 0.16 -7.39
CA GLN A 216 -13.17 -0.22 -6.09
C GLN A 216 -13.39 0.86 -5.04
N LEU A 217 -13.22 2.14 -5.42
CA LEU A 217 -13.43 3.25 -4.49
C LEU A 217 -14.89 3.34 -4.05
N VAL A 218 -15.85 3.08 -4.96
CA VAL A 218 -17.28 2.99 -4.63
C VAL A 218 -17.55 1.82 -3.69
N ASP A 219 -17.02 0.63 -3.99
CA ASP A 219 -17.21 -0.60 -3.19
C ASP A 219 -16.75 -0.43 -1.73
N VAL A 220 -15.53 0.09 -1.54
CA VAL A 220 -14.94 0.24 -0.19
C VAL A 220 -15.46 1.45 0.59
N SER A 221 -16.25 2.33 -0.05
CA SER A 221 -16.76 3.57 0.55
C SER A 221 -18.23 3.42 0.95
N PRO A 222 -18.55 3.28 2.24
CA PRO A 222 -19.93 3.23 2.71
C PRO A 222 -20.67 4.57 2.52
N PHE A 223 -19.94 5.68 2.48
CA PHE A 223 -20.49 7.00 2.21
C PHE A 223 -19.76 7.65 1.05
N ILE A 224 -20.54 8.16 0.10
CA ILE A 224 -20.06 8.98 -1.01
C ILE A 224 -20.97 10.19 -1.08
N PHE A 225 -20.41 11.39 -1.03
CA PHE A 225 -21.21 12.62 -1.04
C PHE A 225 -20.48 13.77 -1.72
N ILE A 226 -21.26 14.74 -2.16
CA ILE A 226 -20.77 16.01 -2.68
C ILE A 226 -20.87 17.04 -1.55
N GLY A 227 -19.80 17.80 -1.34
CA GLY A 227 -19.80 18.83 -0.30
C GLY A 227 -18.79 19.94 -0.54
N THR A 228 -19.00 21.04 0.17
CA THR A 228 -18.11 22.20 0.18
C THR A 228 -17.43 22.33 1.54
N VAL A 229 -16.10 22.45 1.53
CA VAL A 229 -15.32 22.62 2.77
C VAL A 229 -15.59 24.00 3.34
N ILE A 230 -16.00 24.08 4.59
CA ILE A 230 -16.30 25.34 5.28
C ILE A 230 -15.01 25.96 5.80
N ALA A 231 -14.27 25.21 6.62
CA ALA A 231 -13.01 25.65 7.23
C ALA A 231 -12.20 24.44 7.73
N PRO A 232 -10.87 24.58 7.85
CA PRO A 232 -10.07 23.66 8.66
C PRO A 232 -10.44 23.84 10.14
N GLY A 233 -10.73 22.72 10.80
CA GLY A 233 -11.03 22.63 12.23
C GLY A 233 -9.80 22.23 13.04
N GLU A 234 -10.04 21.43 14.07
CA GLU A 234 -9.01 20.97 15.00
C GLU A 234 -8.02 19.97 14.37
N ILE A 235 -6.90 19.78 15.07
CA ILE A 235 -5.93 18.72 14.79
C ILE A 235 -6.17 17.57 15.77
N VAL A 236 -6.26 16.36 15.23
CA VAL A 236 -6.38 15.13 16.01
C VAL A 236 -5.16 14.23 15.79
N ASN A 237 -4.84 13.39 16.78
CA ASN A 237 -3.89 12.29 16.57
C ASN A 237 -4.63 11.15 15.89
N LEU A 238 -4.19 10.71 14.71
CA LEU A 238 -4.70 9.55 13.98
C LEU A 238 -4.01 8.23 14.38
N ALA A 239 -2.86 8.28 15.06
CA ALA A 239 -2.19 7.07 15.54
C ALA A 239 -2.98 6.47 16.70
N ARG A 240 -3.00 5.14 16.80
CA ARG A 240 -3.80 4.40 17.79
C ARG A 240 -2.98 3.46 18.65
N ASP A 241 -3.31 3.42 19.93
CA ASP A 241 -2.65 2.56 20.90
C ASP A 241 -2.95 1.10 20.54
N VAL A 242 -1.90 0.31 20.29
CA VAL A 242 -2.01 -1.11 19.88
C VAL A 242 -2.70 -2.01 20.91
N THR A 243 -2.84 -1.56 22.15
CA THR A 243 -3.55 -2.27 23.21
C THR A 243 -4.97 -1.74 23.42
N ASN A 244 -5.28 -0.55 22.90
CA ASN A 244 -6.61 0.05 22.93
C ASN A 244 -6.83 1.01 21.76
N HIS A 245 -7.38 0.50 20.66
CA HIS A 245 -7.64 1.28 19.43
C HIS A 245 -8.60 2.44 19.60
N SER A 246 -9.31 2.54 20.72
CA SER A 246 -10.16 3.70 21.02
C SER A 246 -9.39 4.91 21.57
N GLN A 247 -8.09 4.73 21.83
CA GLN A 247 -7.23 5.76 22.41
C GLN A 247 -6.11 6.13 21.44
N PRO A 248 -5.71 7.42 21.40
CA PRO A 248 -4.56 7.83 20.62
C PRO A 248 -3.28 7.16 21.14
N ASP A 249 -2.38 6.79 20.23
CA ASP A 249 -1.07 6.27 20.61
C ASP A 249 -0.27 7.34 21.38
N SER A 250 0.26 6.98 22.55
CA SER A 250 1.06 7.89 23.39
C SER A 250 2.48 8.14 22.86
N GLN A 251 2.97 7.28 21.96
CA GLN A 251 4.31 7.32 21.38
C GLN A 251 4.32 7.78 19.93
N ARG A 252 3.18 7.76 19.23
CA ARG A 252 3.10 8.13 17.81
C ARG A 252 2.10 9.25 17.57
N PHE A 253 2.46 10.20 16.70
CA PHE A 253 1.56 11.26 16.27
C PHE A 253 1.39 11.26 14.76
N HIS A 254 0.20 10.88 14.31
CA HIS A 254 -0.23 11.08 12.92
C HIS A 254 -1.17 12.30 12.91
N LEU A 255 -0.78 13.35 12.21
CA LEU A 255 -1.52 14.61 12.19
C LEU A 255 -2.75 14.45 11.29
N GLY A 256 -3.93 14.35 11.90
CA GLY A 256 -5.21 14.44 11.21
C GLY A 256 -5.75 15.86 11.27
N GLN A 257 -5.93 16.50 10.12
CA GLN A 257 -6.65 17.76 10.01
C GLN A 257 -8.14 17.47 9.85
N VAL A 258 -8.95 17.93 10.80
CA VAL A 258 -10.41 17.88 10.67
C VAL A 258 -10.85 19.04 9.78
N TYR A 259 -11.80 18.80 8.90
CA TYR A 259 -12.46 19.77 8.05
C TYR A 259 -13.98 19.69 8.27
N GLU A 260 -14.62 20.82 8.50
CA GLU A 260 -16.08 20.87 8.47
C GLU A 260 -16.54 20.96 7.02
N VAL A 261 -17.39 20.02 6.59
CA VAL A 261 -17.88 19.96 5.22
C VAL A 261 -19.39 20.09 5.20
N SER A 262 -19.90 21.10 4.48
CA SER A 262 -21.32 21.24 4.19
C SER A 262 -21.69 20.27 3.07
N VAL A 263 -22.54 19.30 3.38
CA VAL A 263 -22.99 18.27 2.43
C VAL A 263 -24.11 18.83 1.56
N GLU A 264 -23.95 18.73 0.24
CA GLU A 264 -24.94 19.13 -0.75
C GLU A 264 -25.85 17.97 -1.15
N GLY A 265 -25.32 16.74 -1.14
CA GLY A 265 -26.08 15.53 -1.44
C GLY A 265 -25.24 14.27 -1.30
N TYR A 266 -25.88 13.19 -0.89
CA TYR A 266 -25.27 11.86 -0.83
C TYR A 266 -25.48 11.14 -2.17
N LEU A 267 -24.40 10.57 -2.71
CA LEU A 267 -24.41 9.65 -3.84
C LEU A 267 -24.52 8.20 -3.36
N LYS A 268 -23.94 7.87 -2.20
CA LYS A 268 -24.05 6.59 -1.50
C LYS A 268 -24.15 6.83 0.01
N GLY A 269 -25.00 6.07 0.69
CA GLY A 269 -25.30 6.25 2.12
C GLY A 269 -26.20 7.45 2.40
N GLN A 270 -26.38 7.76 3.69
CA GLN A 270 -27.17 8.89 4.18
C GLN A 270 -26.55 9.43 5.47
N GLY A 271 -26.68 10.72 5.74
CA GLY A 271 -26.12 11.33 6.94
C GLY A 271 -26.54 12.79 7.13
N PRO A 272 -25.92 13.50 8.09
CA PRO A 272 -26.23 14.90 8.37
C PRO A 272 -25.81 15.84 7.24
N SER A 273 -26.31 17.08 7.27
CA SER A 273 -25.97 18.12 6.29
C SER A 273 -24.59 18.75 6.52
N VAL A 274 -23.93 18.45 7.63
CA VAL A 274 -22.57 18.87 7.95
C VAL A 274 -21.84 17.66 8.51
N LEU A 275 -20.67 17.33 7.96
CA LEU A 275 -19.82 16.23 8.38
C LEU A 275 -18.42 16.72 8.73
N PRO A 276 -17.83 16.26 9.86
CA PRO A 276 -16.41 16.42 10.11
C PRO A 276 -15.62 15.35 9.33
N VAL A 277 -14.86 15.79 8.33
CA VAL A 277 -13.99 14.94 7.52
C VAL A 277 -12.55 15.09 8.00
N VAL A 278 -11.88 13.98 8.31
CA VAL A 278 -10.50 13.97 8.79
C VAL A 278 -9.59 13.48 7.67
N GLN A 279 -8.58 14.29 7.35
CA GLN A 279 -7.52 13.96 6.41
C GLN A 279 -6.18 13.86 7.15
N MET A 280 -5.42 12.79 6.89
CA MET A 280 -4.04 12.70 7.35
C MET A 280 -3.18 13.68 6.55
N GLU A 281 -2.55 14.63 7.25
CA GLU A 281 -1.71 15.64 6.62
C GLU A 281 -0.29 15.66 7.15
N GLY A 282 0.06 14.83 8.12
CA GLY A 282 1.42 14.76 8.63
C GLY A 282 1.70 13.51 9.44
N ARG A 283 2.98 13.21 9.61
CA ARG A 283 3.47 12.17 10.53
C ARG A 283 4.69 12.69 11.25
N SER A 284 4.87 12.32 12.52
CA SER A 284 6.12 12.61 13.22
C SER A 284 7.27 11.85 12.54
N ALA A 285 8.35 12.57 12.19
CA ALA A 285 9.58 11.94 11.74
C ALA A 285 10.19 11.12 12.89
N SER A 286 10.53 9.87 12.59
CA SER A 286 11.26 8.89 13.42
C SER A 286 10.62 8.41 14.74
N GLY A 287 10.66 7.08 14.93
CA GLY A 287 9.95 6.33 15.96
C GLY A 287 10.53 6.35 17.39
N ASP A 288 11.23 7.41 17.79
CA ASP A 288 11.96 7.46 19.08
C ASP A 288 11.61 8.64 20.00
N ARG A 289 10.54 9.40 19.73
CA ARG A 289 10.09 10.46 20.65
C ARG A 289 8.65 10.22 21.10
N PRO A 290 8.34 10.43 22.39
CA PRO A 290 6.94 10.49 22.81
C PRO A 290 6.25 11.57 21.98
N ALA A 291 5.11 11.19 21.40
CA ALA A 291 4.25 12.00 20.58
C ALA A 291 3.66 13.15 21.39
N THR A 292 4.48 14.17 21.64
CA THR A 292 3.96 15.44 22.13
C THR A 292 3.16 16.02 20.96
N PRO A 293 1.84 16.24 21.11
CA PRO A 293 1.06 16.88 20.07
C PRO A 293 1.74 18.19 19.67
N PRO A 294 1.79 18.55 18.38
CA PRO A 294 2.39 19.80 17.97
C PRO A 294 1.66 20.95 18.70
N THR A 295 2.42 21.76 19.43
CA THR A 295 1.88 22.83 20.29
C THR A 295 1.90 24.18 19.59
N THR A 296 2.61 24.27 18.46
CA THR A 296 2.77 25.50 17.70
C THR A 296 2.37 25.31 16.23
N GLN A 297 1.94 26.40 15.60
CA GLN A 297 1.63 26.42 14.17
C GLN A 297 2.85 26.08 13.31
N ALA A 298 4.06 26.42 13.77
CA ALA A 298 5.30 26.12 13.08
C ALA A 298 5.57 24.60 13.04
N GLU A 299 5.32 23.89 14.14
CA GLU A 299 5.44 22.42 14.20
C GLU A 299 4.41 21.74 13.29
N ILE A 300 3.16 22.20 13.31
CA ILE A 300 2.10 21.71 12.41
C ILE A 300 2.53 21.91 10.95
N ALA A 301 2.98 23.11 10.59
CA ALA A 301 3.41 23.41 9.22
C ALA A 301 4.61 22.54 8.79
N ALA A 302 5.57 22.30 9.67
CA ALA A 302 6.72 21.44 9.38
C ALA A 302 6.31 19.98 9.14
N MET A 303 5.39 19.44 9.96
CA MET A 303 4.85 18.10 9.76
C MET A 303 4.11 17.96 8.44
N LYS A 304 3.29 18.96 8.07
CA LYS A 304 2.58 18.99 6.79
C LYS A 304 3.54 19.03 5.61
N ALA A 305 4.56 19.89 5.68
CA ALA A 305 5.56 20.04 4.62
C ALA A 305 6.37 18.76 4.38
N GLN A 306 6.72 18.02 5.43
CA GLN A 306 7.47 16.78 5.30
C GLN A 306 6.66 15.65 4.66
N PHE A 307 5.36 15.61 4.93
CA PHE A 307 4.49 14.54 4.48
C PHE A 307 4.02 14.73 3.04
N GLY A 308 3.87 15.98 2.60
CA GLY A 308 3.52 16.35 1.23
C GLY A 308 2.02 16.38 0.92
N ALA A 309 1.15 16.19 1.92
CA ALA A 309 -0.28 16.09 1.69
C ALA A 309 -0.84 17.36 1.05
N ILE A 310 -1.78 17.16 0.12
CA ILE A 310 -2.53 18.25 -0.51
C ILE A 310 -3.69 18.62 0.42
N PRO A 311 -3.69 19.80 1.07
CA PRO A 311 -4.75 20.16 1.99
C PRO A 311 -6.06 20.46 1.26
N LEU A 312 -7.19 20.22 1.93
CA LEU A 312 -8.50 20.67 1.45
C LEU A 312 -8.61 22.19 1.58
N VAL A 313 -9.27 22.82 0.61
CA VAL A 313 -9.35 24.28 0.49
C VAL A 313 -10.74 24.76 0.94
N ALA A 314 -10.78 25.70 1.88
CA ALA A 314 -12.03 26.32 2.30
C ALA A 314 -12.76 27.00 1.13
N GLY A 315 -14.07 26.78 1.04
CA GLY A 315 -14.92 27.22 -0.06
C GLY A 315 -14.84 26.36 -1.32
N GLN A 316 -13.93 25.37 -1.37
CA GLN A 316 -13.83 24.46 -2.51
C GLN A 316 -14.83 23.31 -2.36
N ARG A 317 -15.43 22.96 -3.50
CA ARG A 317 -16.38 21.86 -3.66
C ARG A 317 -15.67 20.60 -4.12
N TYR A 318 -16.06 19.47 -3.53
CA TYR A 318 -15.47 18.16 -3.78
C TYR A 318 -16.53 17.05 -3.83
N VAL A 319 -16.18 15.93 -4.47
CA VAL A 319 -16.77 14.62 -4.16
C VAL A 319 -15.89 13.95 -3.11
N PHE A 320 -16.49 13.42 -2.06
CA PHE A 320 -15.82 12.68 -0.98
C PHE A 320 -16.24 11.22 -0.99
N PHE A 321 -15.24 10.35 -0.83
CA PHE A 321 -15.36 8.93 -0.57
C PHE A 321 -14.82 8.71 0.83
N VAL A 322 -15.67 8.32 1.78
CA VAL A 322 -15.28 8.28 3.19
C VAL A 322 -15.80 7.06 3.92
N ARG A 323 -15.11 6.75 5.01
CA ARG A 323 -15.49 5.72 5.97
C ARG A 323 -15.65 6.34 7.36
N PRO A 324 -16.57 5.84 8.20
CA PRO A 324 -16.61 6.25 9.59
C PRO A 324 -15.31 5.81 10.29
N LEU A 325 -14.74 6.69 11.11
CA LEU A 325 -13.68 6.35 12.04
C LEU A 325 -14.30 5.73 13.29
N GLU A 326 -14.56 4.43 13.23
CA GLU A 326 -15.11 3.66 14.35
C GLU A 326 -14.16 3.71 15.55
N ASP A 327 -14.74 3.79 16.75
CA ASP A 327 -14.04 3.83 18.04
C ASP A 327 -13.03 4.97 18.22
N PHE A 328 -12.94 5.93 17.29
CA PHE A 328 -11.84 6.92 17.27
C PHE A 328 -11.86 7.93 18.42
N ASP A 329 -13.03 8.46 18.78
CA ASP A 329 -13.19 9.40 19.88
C ASP A 329 -14.61 9.27 20.43
N ALA A 330 -14.73 8.75 21.65
CA ALA A 330 -16.02 8.36 22.22
C ALA A 330 -16.98 9.55 22.25
N GLY A 331 -17.97 9.54 21.34
CA GLY A 331 -19.01 10.57 21.24
C GLY A 331 -18.87 11.55 20.07
N ARG A 332 -17.89 11.38 19.18
CA ARG A 332 -17.77 12.13 17.93
C ARG A 332 -17.70 11.20 16.72
N GLU A 333 -18.56 11.43 15.74
CA GLU A 333 -18.56 10.70 14.48
C GLU A 333 -17.67 11.45 13.48
N TYR A 334 -16.45 10.97 13.30
CA TYR A 334 -15.56 11.46 12.25
C TYR A 334 -15.67 10.59 11.01
N MET A 335 -15.57 11.22 9.84
CA MET A 335 -15.43 10.54 8.56
C MET A 335 -13.97 10.64 8.12
N ALA A 336 -13.30 9.54 7.84
CA ALA A 336 -11.95 9.55 7.31
C ALA A 336 -11.91 9.39 5.80
N THR A 337 -11.02 10.17 5.19
CA THR A 337 -10.34 9.80 3.96
C THR A 337 -9.19 8.87 4.34
N SER A 338 -9.00 7.75 3.64
CA SER A 338 -7.85 6.87 3.93
C SER A 338 -6.54 7.47 3.41
N TYR A 339 -5.41 6.86 3.79
CA TYR A 339 -4.08 7.28 3.40
C TYR A 339 -3.71 6.78 1.99
N GLY A 340 -2.93 7.56 1.23
CA GLY A 340 -2.24 7.09 0.02
C GLY A 340 -2.95 7.26 -1.34
N HIS A 341 -4.27 7.43 -1.39
CA HIS A 341 -5.06 7.46 -2.65
C HIS A 341 -6.05 8.62 -2.67
N PRO A 342 -6.59 9.04 -3.84
CA PRO A 342 -7.59 10.09 -3.87
C PRO A 342 -8.91 9.56 -3.31
N TRP A 343 -9.19 9.95 -2.07
CA TRP A 343 -10.49 9.77 -1.41
C TRP A 343 -11.41 10.98 -1.62
N TRP A 344 -10.92 11.96 -2.38
CA TRP A 344 -11.69 13.12 -2.78
C TRP A 344 -11.24 13.61 -4.15
N PHE A 345 -12.18 14.27 -4.83
CA PHE A 345 -11.98 14.84 -6.15
C PHE A 345 -12.47 16.28 -6.12
N THR A 346 -11.70 17.22 -6.68
CA THR A 346 -12.21 18.58 -6.89
C THR A 346 -13.44 18.49 -7.79
N LEU A 347 -14.44 19.33 -7.54
CA LEU A 347 -15.68 19.31 -8.33
C LEU A 347 -16.12 20.72 -8.74
N PRO A 348 -15.34 21.41 -9.60
CA PRO A 348 -15.70 22.71 -10.14
C PRO A 348 -16.99 22.65 -10.97
N VAL A 349 -17.78 23.73 -10.97
CA VAL A 349 -19.09 23.78 -11.66
C VAL A 349 -18.97 23.52 -13.17
N ASP A 350 -17.98 24.12 -13.82
CA ASP A 350 -17.77 24.03 -15.28
C ASP A 350 -16.37 23.48 -15.63
N GLY A 351 -15.82 22.62 -14.77
CA GLY A 351 -14.45 22.12 -14.92
C GLY A 351 -14.32 20.60 -14.90
N MET A 352 -13.07 20.17 -14.79
CA MET A 352 -12.72 18.76 -14.68
C MET A 352 -12.72 18.35 -13.20
N ALA A 353 -13.26 17.19 -12.90
CA ALA A 353 -13.04 16.53 -11.62
C ALA A 353 -11.62 15.97 -11.60
N GLU A 354 -10.83 16.36 -10.60
CA GLU A 354 -9.43 15.96 -10.48
C GLU A 354 -9.18 15.29 -9.13
N ALA A 355 -8.45 14.17 -9.18
CA ALA A 355 -8.06 13.39 -8.01
C ALA A 355 -7.15 14.18 -7.06
N GLY A 356 -7.53 14.22 -5.79
CA GLY A 356 -6.69 14.76 -4.73
C GLY A 356 -5.67 13.77 -4.21
N SER A 357 -4.48 13.69 -4.83
CA SER A 357 -3.40 12.83 -4.33
C SER A 357 -2.02 13.42 -4.60
N GLN A 358 -1.11 13.23 -3.64
CA GLN A 358 0.31 13.52 -3.79
C GLN A 358 1.06 12.46 -4.62
N TYR A 359 0.42 11.32 -4.88
CA TYR A 359 1.01 10.17 -5.56
C TYR A 359 0.62 10.19 -7.06
N PRO A 360 1.58 10.38 -7.99
CA PRO A 360 1.30 10.46 -9.42
C PRO A 360 0.58 9.24 -9.99
N GLU A 361 0.91 8.04 -9.52
CA GLU A 361 0.28 6.78 -9.90
C GLU A 361 -1.19 6.72 -9.50
N ALA A 362 -1.53 7.32 -8.36
CA ALA A 362 -2.91 7.41 -7.91
C ALA A 362 -3.68 8.41 -8.77
N VAL A 363 -3.09 9.56 -9.13
CA VAL A 363 -3.70 10.50 -10.09
C VAL A 363 -3.88 9.86 -11.47
N ALA A 364 -2.91 9.06 -11.94
CA ALA A 364 -2.98 8.38 -13.23
C ALA A 364 -4.09 7.32 -13.29
N ALA A 365 -4.46 6.71 -12.15
CA ALA A 365 -5.56 5.75 -12.07
C ALA A 365 -6.95 6.41 -12.23
N PHE A 366 -7.05 7.73 -12.01
CA PHE A 366 -8.30 8.48 -12.13
C PHE A 366 -8.10 9.69 -13.06
N PRO A 367 -8.09 9.46 -14.38
CA PRO A 367 -7.91 10.55 -15.34
C PRO A 367 -9.00 11.62 -15.17
N PRO A 368 -8.69 12.91 -15.37
CA PRO A 368 -9.69 13.95 -15.26
C PRO A 368 -10.86 13.75 -16.22
N GLU A 369 -12.08 13.90 -15.72
CA GLU A 369 -13.33 13.85 -16.48
C GLU A 369 -14.17 15.10 -16.16
N THR A 370 -15.17 15.45 -16.98
CA THR A 370 -16.03 16.58 -16.64
C THR A 370 -16.77 16.31 -15.33
N ALA A 371 -16.94 17.33 -14.49
CA ALA A 371 -17.59 17.18 -13.18
C ALA A 371 -18.95 16.48 -13.26
N SER A 372 -19.75 16.78 -14.30
CA SER A 372 -21.03 16.12 -14.54
C SER A 372 -20.88 14.64 -14.91
N ALA A 373 -19.96 14.30 -15.81
CA ALA A 373 -19.75 12.91 -16.23
C ALA A 373 -19.24 12.05 -15.07
N PHE A 374 -18.31 12.60 -14.28
CA PHE A 374 -17.77 11.94 -13.11
C PHE A 374 -18.85 11.60 -12.08
N VAL A 375 -19.73 12.56 -11.75
CA VAL A 375 -20.84 12.33 -10.82
C VAL A 375 -21.84 11.31 -11.37
N THR A 376 -22.22 11.41 -12.66
CA THR A 376 -23.11 10.43 -13.30
C THR A 376 -22.53 9.02 -13.21
N ARG A 377 -21.24 8.84 -13.52
CA ARG A 377 -20.57 7.54 -13.45
C ARG A 377 -20.58 6.96 -12.05
N ILE A 378 -20.34 7.77 -11.02
CA ILE A 378 -20.44 7.32 -9.62
C ILE A 378 -21.87 6.84 -9.31
N GLN A 379 -22.90 7.59 -9.72
CA GLN A 379 -24.30 7.21 -9.50
C GLN A 379 -24.62 5.87 -10.16
N GLU A 380 -24.22 5.67 -11.42
CA GLU A 380 -24.38 4.41 -12.13
C GLU A 380 -23.69 3.25 -11.41
N LEU A 381 -22.48 3.46 -10.88
CA LEU A 381 -21.76 2.43 -10.12
C LEU A 381 -22.47 2.08 -8.81
N VAL A 382 -22.98 3.08 -8.09
CA VAL A 382 -23.74 2.87 -6.84
C VAL A 382 -25.05 2.13 -7.10
N GLU A 383 -25.76 2.45 -8.19
CA GLU A 383 -27.01 1.78 -8.56
C GLU A 383 -26.80 0.31 -8.92
N ASN A 384 -25.65 -0.04 -9.50
CA ASN A 384 -25.32 -1.41 -9.92
C ASN A 384 -24.79 -2.32 -8.79
N GLU A 385 -24.61 -1.81 -7.56
CA GLU A 385 -24.26 -2.65 -6.39
C GLU A 385 -25.48 -3.40 -5.82
N HIS A 386 -26.69 -3.08 -6.27
CA HIS A 386 -27.97 -3.66 -5.83
C HIS A 386 -28.59 -4.57 -6.88
#